data_AF-A0ABD5WA33-F1
#
_entry.id   AF-A0ABD5WA33-F1
#
_cell.length_a   1.000
_cell.length_b   1.000
_cell.length_c   1.000
_cell.angle_alpha   90.00
_cell.angle_beta   90.00
_cell.angle_gamma   90.00
#
_symmetry.space_group_name_H-M   'P 1'
#
loop_
_entity.id
_entity.type
_entity.pdbx_description
1 polymer ?
#
loop_
_entity_poly.entity_id
_entity_poly.type
_entity_poly.pdbx_seq_one_letter_code
_entity_poly.pdbx_strand_id
1 'polypeptide(L)'
;MKRRTMLRWTGTAGALAVAGCVGDSDDGSTDGQGDGSTPEPSPTPEPSPTPNPTEEPTESGEAGESQEDDTAREQADSDPVDVVKTFVAAWQDGDIETFNSLIAESGNLDPVTEDQTDQLTENAPEITNISGSGRTGDGASVELSLLFPDAEEALMSKFELTAADGEWRLSDFIRVGQEHAPSIEFDTDWESDTFTVTHASGDSVPADELFIRGEGIADTGAWHELSEEIEVDGTVSAGDAVTLAVEDEYSLSIVWDDGEYSTTLQSSAGASNSESTGESPVDDHLSETDNYDGTVVDFTGEQQATVTVGEVGDYEQVYVFDPPAIRVDAGTEVVWEWVGEVGHNVVEADGEFESNLQNEADDTFSHTFEESGTYLYHCEPHEALGQKGAVVVE
;
A
#
# COMPACT_ATOMS: atom_id res chain seq x y z
N MET A 1 -12.66 -6.09 -14.05
CA MET A 1 -12.93 -6.75 -12.75
C MET A 1 -12.93 -5.64 -11.71
N LYS A 2 -14.00 -5.49 -10.93
CA LYS A 2 -14.02 -4.49 -9.85
C LYS A 2 -12.99 -4.95 -8.81
N ARG A 3 -11.98 -4.11 -8.54
CA ARG A 3 -11.03 -4.34 -7.45
C ARG A 3 -11.86 -4.29 -6.17
N ARG A 4 -11.78 -5.32 -5.33
CA ARG A 4 -12.34 -5.31 -3.97
C ARG A 4 -11.15 -5.05 -3.06
N THR A 5 -11.23 -4.00 -2.24
CA THR A 5 -10.20 -3.66 -1.27
C THR A 5 -10.50 -4.46 0.00
N MET A 6 -9.56 -5.34 0.36
CA MET A 6 -9.56 -5.89 1.71
C MET A 6 -9.59 -4.74 2.67
N LEU A 7 -10.55 -4.77 3.59
CA LEU A 7 -10.67 -3.79 4.64
C LEU A 7 -9.48 -4.02 5.58
N ARG A 8 -8.32 -3.53 5.15
CA ARG A 8 -7.06 -3.58 5.88
C ARG A 8 -7.12 -2.51 6.93
N TRP A 9 -7.64 -2.93 8.06
CA TRP A 9 -7.54 -2.20 9.32
C TRP A 9 -6.17 -2.36 9.96
N THR A 10 -5.34 -3.24 9.41
CA THR A 10 -3.89 -3.12 9.50
C THR A 10 -3.44 -1.89 8.73
N GLY A 11 -2.75 -0.97 9.42
CA GLY A 11 -1.67 -0.26 8.77
C GLY A 11 -0.85 -1.29 7.98
N THR A 12 -0.55 -0.97 6.71
CA THR A 12 0.36 -1.78 5.89
C THR A 12 -0.01 -3.26 5.72
N ALA A 13 -0.85 -3.55 4.72
CA ALA A 13 -0.72 -4.81 3.99
C ALA A 13 -1.10 -4.60 2.51
N GLY A 14 -0.44 -5.35 1.59
CA GLY A 14 -0.23 -4.98 0.18
C GLY A 14 -1.09 -5.61 -0.93
N ALA A 15 -1.10 -5.04 -2.13
CA ALA A 15 -1.85 -5.59 -3.26
C ALA A 15 -0.94 -5.99 -4.44
N LEU A 16 -1.03 -7.28 -4.77
CA LEU A 16 -0.53 -7.98 -5.95
C LEU A 16 -0.94 -7.35 -7.31
N ALA A 17 -0.04 -7.41 -8.29
CA ALA A 17 -0.23 -7.83 -9.69
C ALA A 17 1.16 -7.83 -10.37
N VAL A 18 1.54 -8.69 -11.32
CA VAL A 18 1.04 -8.75 -12.71
C VAL A 18 1.25 -10.13 -13.34
N ALA A 19 0.36 -10.46 -14.27
CA ALA A 19 0.44 -11.58 -15.21
C ALA A 19 1.59 -11.48 -16.23
N GLY A 20 2.32 -12.59 -16.39
CA GLY A 20 2.61 -13.28 -17.67
C GLY A 20 3.58 -12.66 -18.69
N CYS A 21 4.60 -13.43 -19.08
CA CYS A 21 4.92 -13.80 -20.48
C CYS A 21 6.16 -14.71 -20.58
N VAL A 22 6.29 -15.38 -21.75
CA VAL A 22 7.44 -16.18 -22.28
C VAL A 22 7.50 -17.64 -21.80
N GLY A 23 7.68 -18.68 -22.63
CA GLY A 23 7.94 -18.83 -24.08
C GLY A 23 8.76 -20.11 -24.32
N ASP A 24 8.72 -20.64 -25.56
CA ASP A 24 9.57 -21.71 -26.16
C ASP A 24 9.44 -23.17 -25.66
N SER A 25 9.52 -24.27 -26.44
CA SER A 25 9.80 -24.47 -27.88
C SER A 25 9.49 -25.91 -28.39
N ASP A 26 9.36 -26.01 -29.73
CA ASP A 26 9.62 -27.12 -30.69
C ASP A 26 9.17 -28.59 -30.47
N ASP A 27 8.30 -29.10 -31.36
CA ASP A 27 8.62 -30.04 -32.49
C ASP A 27 7.33 -30.24 -33.33
N GLY A 28 7.26 -30.28 -34.67
CA GLY A 28 7.91 -31.19 -35.60
C GLY A 28 6.96 -31.50 -36.79
N SER A 29 7.38 -31.11 -38.00
CA SER A 29 7.13 -31.75 -39.32
C SER A 29 5.70 -32.13 -39.82
N THR A 30 5.24 -31.53 -40.93
CA THR A 30 5.25 -32.10 -42.31
C THR A 30 4.21 -31.45 -43.25
N ASP A 31 4.69 -31.15 -44.46
CA ASP A 31 4.09 -31.17 -45.80
C ASP A 31 2.58 -30.93 -46.05
N GLY A 32 2.28 -30.03 -47.00
CA GLY A 32 1.01 -30.09 -47.74
C GLY A 32 0.70 -28.89 -48.63
N GLN A 33 1.03 -29.00 -49.93
CA GLN A 33 0.57 -28.13 -51.02
C GLN A 33 -0.96 -28.00 -51.08
N GLY A 34 -1.47 -26.82 -51.49
CA GLY A 34 -2.89 -26.67 -51.82
C GLY A 34 -3.32 -25.29 -52.33
N ASP A 35 -3.31 -25.18 -53.66
CA ASP A 35 -3.96 -24.23 -54.58
C ASP A 35 -5.12 -23.33 -54.08
N GLY A 36 -5.03 -22.05 -54.43
CA GLY A 36 -6.06 -21.29 -55.18
C GLY A 36 -7.49 -21.15 -54.63
N SER A 37 -7.90 -19.92 -54.31
CA SER A 37 -8.91 -19.16 -55.10
C SER A 37 -9.47 -17.97 -54.32
N THR A 38 -9.40 -16.79 -54.95
CA THR A 38 -10.18 -15.59 -54.65
C THR A 38 -11.68 -15.83 -54.92
N PRO A 39 -12.59 -15.12 -54.23
CA PRO A 39 -13.45 -14.23 -55.00
C PRO A 39 -13.71 -12.86 -54.35
N GLU A 40 -14.01 -11.91 -55.23
CA GLU A 40 -14.28 -10.48 -55.05
C GLU A 40 -15.52 -10.12 -54.20
N PRO A 41 -15.64 -8.84 -53.76
CA PRO A 41 -16.64 -8.34 -52.81
C PRO A 41 -17.85 -7.66 -53.49
N SER A 42 -18.95 -7.45 -52.74
CA SER A 42 -19.98 -6.38 -52.90
C SER A 42 -21.20 -6.60 -51.98
N PRO A 43 -22.08 -5.61 -51.74
CA PRO A 43 -21.83 -4.26 -51.21
C PRO A 43 -22.82 -3.86 -50.08
N THR A 44 -22.48 -2.80 -49.34
CA THR A 44 -23.32 -2.07 -48.38
C THR A 44 -24.51 -1.36 -49.05
N PRO A 45 -25.67 -1.23 -48.39
CA PRO A 45 -26.59 -0.12 -48.63
C PRO A 45 -26.66 0.89 -47.48
N GLU A 46 -26.63 2.17 -47.87
CA GLU A 46 -26.73 3.43 -47.11
C GLU A 46 -28.14 3.75 -46.55
N PRO A 47 -28.27 4.77 -45.67
CA PRO A 47 -29.44 5.02 -44.83
C PRO A 47 -30.43 6.07 -45.38
N SER A 48 -31.61 6.18 -44.77
CA SER A 48 -32.64 7.19 -45.10
C SER A 48 -33.73 7.27 -43.99
N PRO A 49 -34.51 8.37 -43.86
CA PRO A 49 -34.20 9.48 -42.96
C PRO A 49 -35.32 9.84 -41.96
N THR A 50 -35.00 10.68 -40.97
CA THR A 50 -35.91 11.36 -40.03
C THR A 50 -36.80 12.40 -40.72
N PRO A 51 -38.02 12.63 -40.20
CA PRO A 51 -38.55 14.00 -40.14
C PRO A 51 -39.10 14.39 -38.75
N ASN A 52 -38.92 15.67 -38.41
CA ASN A 52 -39.56 16.47 -37.35
C ASN A 52 -40.24 17.68 -38.05
N PRO A 53 -41.01 18.59 -37.40
CA PRO A 53 -41.86 18.52 -36.20
C PRO A 53 -43.29 19.08 -36.49
N THR A 54 -44.21 19.15 -35.51
CA THR A 54 -45.44 19.99 -35.60
C THR A 54 -45.86 20.49 -34.22
N GLU A 55 -46.21 21.78 -34.17
CA GLU A 55 -46.49 22.64 -33.02
C GLU A 55 -47.86 22.43 -32.32
N GLU A 56 -47.98 23.07 -31.15
CA GLU A 56 -49.02 23.07 -30.10
C GLU A 56 -50.47 23.40 -30.52
N PRO A 57 -51.43 23.25 -29.58
CA PRO A 57 -51.88 24.47 -28.90
C PRO A 57 -52.11 24.33 -27.38
N THR A 58 -52.01 25.49 -26.72
CA THR A 58 -52.35 25.80 -25.33
C THR A 58 -53.84 25.68 -25.00
N GLU A 59 -54.20 25.10 -23.84
CA GLU A 59 -55.25 25.68 -22.98
C GLU A 59 -55.10 25.23 -21.52
N SER A 60 -55.40 26.18 -20.64
CA SER A 60 -55.32 26.20 -19.19
C SER A 60 -56.44 25.43 -18.49
N GLY A 61 -56.14 24.81 -17.34
CA GLY A 61 -57.16 24.55 -16.32
C GLY A 61 -56.92 23.35 -15.42
N GLU A 62 -56.88 23.64 -14.12
CA GLU A 62 -57.03 22.75 -12.97
C GLU A 62 -55.82 21.95 -12.49
N ALA A 63 -55.50 22.21 -11.22
CA ALA A 63 -54.63 21.43 -10.36
C ALA A 63 -55.13 19.99 -10.31
N GLY A 64 -54.42 19.11 -11.01
CA GLY A 64 -54.53 17.67 -10.88
C GLY A 64 -53.15 17.17 -10.56
N GLU A 65 -53.00 16.59 -9.37
CA GLU A 65 -51.87 15.81 -8.92
C GLU A 65 -51.38 14.92 -10.08
N SER A 66 -50.30 15.33 -10.75
CA SER A 66 -49.62 14.46 -11.69
C SER A 66 -48.79 13.52 -10.85
N GLN A 67 -49.37 12.34 -10.63
CA GLN A 67 -48.70 11.11 -10.24
C GLN A 67 -47.32 11.11 -10.89
N GLU A 68 -46.32 11.33 -10.04
CA GLU A 68 -44.97 10.90 -10.31
C GLU A 68 -45.09 9.43 -10.71
N ASP A 69 -44.53 9.07 -11.86
CA ASP A 69 -44.26 7.68 -12.21
C ASP A 69 -43.16 7.23 -11.23
N ASP A 70 -43.61 7.05 -10.01
CA ASP A 70 -42.86 6.63 -8.85
C ASP A 70 -42.73 5.12 -9.02
N THR A 71 -41.83 4.72 -9.93
CA THR A 71 -40.96 3.63 -9.54
C THR A 71 -40.15 4.17 -8.36
N ALA A 72 -40.79 4.22 -7.20
CA ALA A 72 -40.21 4.56 -5.92
C ALA A 72 -39.09 3.54 -5.73
N ARG A 73 -37.89 3.91 -6.17
CA ARG A 73 -36.68 3.30 -5.65
C ARG A 73 -36.74 3.63 -4.17
N GLU A 74 -36.92 2.60 -3.34
CA GLU A 74 -36.96 2.74 -1.90
C GLU A 74 -35.68 3.48 -1.47
N GLN A 75 -35.81 4.78 -1.20
CA GLN A 75 -34.72 5.57 -0.66
C GLN A 75 -34.47 5.04 0.74
N ALA A 76 -33.20 4.83 1.08
CA ALA A 76 -32.88 4.35 2.41
C ALA A 76 -33.32 5.36 3.48
N ASP A 77 -34.21 4.91 4.37
CA ASP A 77 -34.89 5.76 5.36
C ASP A 77 -33.94 6.19 6.50
N SER A 78 -32.84 5.47 6.71
CA SER A 78 -31.83 5.75 7.74
C SER A 78 -30.91 6.94 7.39
N ASP A 79 -30.38 7.63 8.39
CA ASP A 79 -29.32 8.63 8.19
C ASP A 79 -27.97 7.93 7.91
N PRO A 80 -27.26 8.22 6.80
CA PRO A 80 -25.92 7.70 6.54
C PRO A 80 -24.94 7.90 7.70
N VAL A 81 -25.07 9.01 8.45
CA VAL A 81 -24.23 9.27 9.63
C VAL A 81 -24.50 8.26 10.73
N ASP A 82 -25.76 7.89 10.94
CA ASP A 82 -26.12 6.88 11.95
C ASP A 82 -25.62 5.50 11.54
N VAL A 83 -25.65 5.17 10.25
CA VAL A 83 -25.08 3.91 9.72
C VAL A 83 -23.57 3.83 9.95
N VAL A 84 -22.82 4.90 9.68
CA VAL A 84 -21.38 4.94 9.95
C VAL A 84 -21.07 4.85 11.45
N LYS A 85 -21.88 5.50 12.31
CA LYS A 85 -21.73 5.34 13.76
C LYS A 85 -22.01 3.92 14.22
N THR A 86 -23.05 3.27 13.70
CA THR A 86 -23.34 1.87 14.01
C THR A 86 -22.20 0.97 13.54
N PHE A 87 -21.60 1.25 12.39
CA PHE A 87 -20.45 0.51 11.89
C PHE A 87 -19.23 0.64 12.81
N VAL A 88 -18.85 1.86 13.20
CA VAL A 88 -17.71 2.07 14.12
C VAL A 88 -18.01 1.51 15.52
N ALA A 89 -19.26 1.58 16.00
CA ALA A 89 -19.63 0.95 17.27
C ALA A 89 -19.53 -0.59 17.20
N ALA A 90 -20.01 -1.20 16.11
CA ALA A 90 -19.88 -2.64 15.90
C ALA A 90 -18.42 -3.09 15.82
N TRP A 91 -17.56 -2.24 15.24
CA TRP A 91 -16.12 -2.44 15.23
C TRP A 91 -15.54 -2.44 16.65
N GLN A 92 -15.84 -1.42 17.45
CA GLN A 92 -15.39 -1.31 18.84
C GLN A 92 -15.89 -2.46 19.72
N ASP A 93 -17.12 -2.91 19.50
CA ASP A 93 -17.75 -3.98 20.28
C ASP A 93 -17.37 -5.40 19.80
N GLY A 94 -16.65 -5.51 18.68
CA GLY A 94 -16.33 -6.81 18.05
C GLY A 94 -17.57 -7.53 17.51
N ASP A 95 -18.65 -6.78 17.25
CA ASP A 95 -19.88 -7.31 16.69
C ASP A 95 -19.73 -7.47 15.17
N ILE A 96 -19.02 -8.53 14.77
CA ILE A 96 -18.76 -8.83 13.35
C ILE A 96 -20.03 -9.08 12.55
N GLU A 97 -21.12 -9.53 13.19
CA GLU A 97 -22.40 -9.78 12.53
C GLU A 97 -22.99 -8.44 12.08
N THR A 98 -23.06 -7.46 12.99
CA THR A 98 -23.48 -6.10 12.65
C THR A 98 -22.49 -5.42 11.71
N PHE A 99 -21.19 -5.52 11.97
CA PHE A 99 -20.13 -4.92 11.15
C PHE A 99 -20.24 -5.35 9.67
N ASN A 100 -20.26 -6.66 9.43
CA ASN A 100 -20.36 -7.22 8.08
C ASN A 100 -21.71 -6.96 7.43
N SER A 101 -22.79 -6.93 8.22
CA SER A 101 -24.10 -6.61 7.68
C SER A 101 -24.14 -5.20 7.08
N LEU A 102 -23.33 -4.25 7.56
CA LEU A 102 -23.35 -2.90 7.02
C LEU A 102 -22.51 -2.72 5.76
N ILE A 103 -21.73 -3.71 5.34
CA ILE A 103 -20.89 -3.65 4.14
C ILE A 103 -21.70 -3.98 2.88
N ALA A 104 -21.52 -3.20 1.82
CA ALA A 104 -22.16 -3.42 0.53
C ALA A 104 -21.48 -4.56 -0.23
N GLU A 105 -22.24 -5.57 -0.69
CA GLU A 105 -21.71 -6.69 -1.49
C GLU A 105 -21.03 -6.26 -2.80
N SER A 106 -21.49 -5.14 -3.36
CA SER A 106 -20.95 -4.51 -4.57
C SER A 106 -19.87 -3.47 -4.30
N GLY A 107 -19.57 -3.21 -3.04
CA GLY A 107 -18.60 -2.22 -2.57
C GLY A 107 -17.16 -2.72 -2.66
N ASN A 108 -16.27 -1.84 -2.21
CA ASN A 108 -14.84 -2.03 -2.16
C ASN A 108 -14.36 -2.48 -0.79
N LEU A 109 -15.25 -2.75 0.17
CA LEU A 109 -14.88 -3.20 1.51
C LEU A 109 -15.13 -4.71 1.63
N ASP A 110 -14.15 -5.45 2.17
CA ASP A 110 -14.33 -6.87 2.46
C ASP A 110 -14.87 -7.09 3.90
N PRO A 111 -15.77 -8.07 4.09
CA PRO A 111 -16.23 -8.47 5.41
C PRO A 111 -15.10 -9.14 6.21
N VAL A 112 -15.21 -9.05 7.52
CA VAL A 112 -14.28 -9.57 8.53
C VAL A 112 -14.71 -10.96 8.96
N THR A 113 -13.77 -11.90 9.11
CA THR A 113 -14.05 -13.26 9.56
C THR A 113 -13.98 -13.39 11.09
N GLU A 114 -14.49 -14.50 11.65
CA GLU A 114 -14.44 -14.72 13.10
C GLU A 114 -13.02 -14.68 13.66
N ASP A 115 -12.03 -15.19 12.92
CA ASP A 115 -10.60 -15.17 13.28
C ASP A 115 -9.97 -13.77 13.24
N GLN A 116 -10.64 -12.79 12.64
CA GLN A 116 -10.20 -11.40 12.58
C GLN A 116 -10.90 -10.51 13.62
N THR A 117 -11.79 -11.07 14.46
CA THR A 117 -12.59 -10.29 15.44
C THR A 117 -11.72 -9.61 16.49
N ASP A 118 -10.69 -10.30 16.97
CA ASP A 118 -9.80 -9.75 18.01
C ASP A 118 -9.02 -8.55 17.44
N GLN A 119 -8.41 -8.72 16.24
CA GLN A 119 -7.74 -7.64 15.50
C GLN A 119 -8.68 -6.47 15.18
N LEU A 120 -9.96 -6.76 14.90
CA LEU A 120 -10.97 -5.74 14.68
C LEU A 120 -11.11 -4.87 15.95
N THR A 121 -11.35 -5.48 17.11
CA THR A 121 -11.52 -4.71 18.36
C THR A 121 -10.26 -4.00 18.83
N GLU A 122 -9.07 -4.59 18.62
CA GLU A 122 -7.79 -4.00 19.02
C GLU A 122 -7.48 -2.72 18.24
N ASN A 123 -7.85 -2.67 16.96
CA ASN A 123 -7.63 -1.51 16.09
C ASN A 123 -8.82 -0.56 16.01
N ALA A 124 -9.81 -0.70 16.90
CA ALA A 124 -11.06 0.03 16.78
C ALA A 124 -10.88 1.54 17.05
N PRO A 125 -11.19 2.42 16.08
CA PRO A 125 -10.99 3.85 16.25
C PRO A 125 -12.12 4.50 17.04
N GLU A 126 -11.83 5.65 17.65
CA GLU A 126 -12.83 6.56 18.19
C GLU A 126 -13.20 7.66 17.18
N ILE A 127 -14.50 7.92 17.03
CA ILE A 127 -14.96 9.09 16.27
C ILE A 127 -14.73 10.33 17.13
N THR A 128 -13.79 11.18 16.73
CA THR A 128 -13.49 12.42 17.47
C THR A 128 -14.29 13.62 16.95
N ASN A 129 -14.56 13.66 15.65
CA ASN A 129 -15.36 14.71 15.02
C ASN A 129 -16.09 14.20 13.79
N ILE A 130 -17.30 14.70 13.51
CA ILE A 130 -17.99 14.46 12.25
C ILE A 130 -17.99 15.78 11.48
N SER A 131 -17.29 15.78 10.35
CA SER A 131 -17.01 16.98 9.56
C SER A 131 -18.15 17.30 8.59
N GLY A 132 -18.86 16.29 8.08
CA GLY A 132 -20.01 16.49 7.19
C GLY A 132 -20.62 15.21 6.64
N SER A 133 -21.80 15.33 6.04
CA SER A 133 -22.39 14.26 5.23
C SER A 133 -23.14 14.83 4.02
N GLY A 134 -23.19 14.04 2.95
CA GLY A 134 -23.83 14.39 1.68
C GLY A 134 -24.56 13.20 1.08
N ARG A 135 -25.61 13.46 0.29
CA ARG A 135 -26.35 12.44 -0.46
C ARG A 135 -26.41 12.83 -1.93
N THR A 136 -26.14 11.88 -2.82
CA THR A 136 -26.17 12.08 -4.28
C THR A 136 -26.77 10.85 -4.97
N GLY A 137 -28.04 10.94 -5.37
CA GLY A 137 -28.74 9.81 -6.00
C GLY A 137 -28.83 8.61 -5.06
N ASP A 138 -28.33 7.46 -5.51
CA ASP A 138 -28.26 6.22 -4.71
C ASP A 138 -27.00 6.15 -3.82
N GLY A 139 -26.19 7.21 -3.77
CA GLY A 139 -24.95 7.29 -2.98
C GLY A 139 -25.03 8.29 -1.82
N ALA A 140 -24.22 8.08 -0.80
CA ALA A 140 -23.98 9.04 0.28
C ALA A 140 -22.52 9.02 0.72
N SER A 141 -22.05 10.13 1.28
CA SER A 141 -20.72 10.24 1.87
C SER A 141 -20.81 10.78 3.29
N VAL A 142 -19.92 10.30 4.17
CA VAL A 142 -19.77 10.80 5.54
C VAL A 142 -18.29 11.03 5.79
N GLU A 143 -17.95 12.26 6.17
CA GLU A 143 -16.58 12.69 6.48
C GLU A 143 -16.46 12.88 7.99
N LEU A 144 -15.43 12.27 8.57
CA LEU A 144 -15.18 12.32 10.01
C LEU A 144 -13.69 12.15 10.33
N SER A 145 -13.32 12.48 11.57
CA SER A 145 -12.00 12.24 12.12
C SER A 145 -12.03 11.00 13.01
N LEU A 146 -11.14 10.05 12.73
CA LEU A 146 -10.98 8.82 13.49
C LEU A 146 -9.64 8.87 14.25
N LEU A 147 -9.69 8.71 15.57
CA LEU A 147 -8.51 8.52 16.41
C LEU A 147 -8.34 7.04 16.64
N PHE A 148 -7.31 6.44 16.06
CA PHE A 148 -6.97 5.05 16.30
C PHE A 148 -6.20 4.93 17.63
N PRO A 149 -6.27 3.77 18.31
CA PRO A 149 -5.63 3.58 19.62
C PRO A 149 -4.15 3.98 19.67
N ASP A 150 -3.42 3.78 18.57
CA ASP A 150 -1.98 4.05 18.46
C ASP A 150 -1.65 5.37 17.73
N ALA A 151 -2.65 6.15 17.34
CA ALA A 151 -2.45 7.42 16.64
C ALA A 151 -2.41 8.61 17.62
N GLU A 152 -1.44 9.51 17.47
CA GLU A 152 -1.34 10.74 18.27
C GLU A 152 -2.41 11.78 17.90
N GLU A 153 -2.83 11.79 16.63
CA GLU A 153 -3.85 12.71 16.11
C GLU A 153 -4.93 11.98 15.33
N ALA A 154 -6.13 12.58 15.29
CA ALA A 154 -7.24 12.01 14.57
C ALA A 154 -7.07 12.20 13.05
N LEU A 155 -7.22 11.11 12.30
CA LEU A 155 -7.09 11.11 10.85
C LEU A 155 -8.42 11.46 10.18
N MET A 156 -8.38 12.43 9.27
CA MET A 156 -9.51 12.74 8.39
C MET A 156 -9.79 11.55 7.47
N SER A 157 -11.00 11.02 7.59
CA SER A 157 -11.46 9.82 6.91
C SER A 157 -12.82 10.06 6.25
N LYS A 158 -13.06 9.37 5.13
CA LYS A 158 -14.30 9.45 4.37
C LYS A 158 -14.88 8.07 4.14
N PHE A 159 -16.15 7.88 4.50
CA PHE A 159 -16.93 6.70 4.16
C PHE A 159 -17.87 7.01 3.00
N GLU A 160 -17.88 6.13 2.01
CA GLU A 160 -18.85 6.14 0.92
C GLU A 160 -19.90 5.06 1.19
N LEU A 161 -21.17 5.35 0.93
CA LEU A 161 -22.30 4.45 1.11
C LEU A 161 -23.13 4.39 -0.17
N THR A 162 -23.72 3.24 -0.44
CA THR A 162 -24.68 3.02 -1.52
C THR A 162 -25.99 2.48 -0.94
N ALA A 163 -27.12 2.95 -1.46
CA ALA A 163 -28.43 2.42 -1.11
C ALA A 163 -28.69 1.11 -1.86
N ALA A 164 -29.01 0.05 -1.13
CA ALA A 164 -29.45 -1.25 -1.65
C ALA A 164 -30.69 -1.70 -0.88
N ASP A 165 -31.76 -2.06 -1.61
CA ASP A 165 -33.02 -2.57 -1.04
C ASP A 165 -33.62 -1.68 0.08
N GLY A 166 -33.49 -0.35 -0.04
CA GLY A 166 -34.00 0.60 0.96
C GLY A 166 -33.13 0.74 2.21
N GLU A 167 -31.88 0.28 2.18
CA GLU A 167 -30.91 0.41 3.28
C GLU A 167 -29.57 0.97 2.78
N TRP A 168 -28.92 1.80 3.59
CA TRP A 168 -27.55 2.25 3.30
C TRP A 168 -26.56 1.14 3.66
N ARG A 169 -25.61 0.88 2.78
CA ARG A 169 -24.48 -0.04 3.01
C ARG A 169 -23.18 0.66 2.65
N LEU A 170 -22.13 0.45 3.44
CA LEU A 170 -20.81 1.03 3.23
C LEU A 170 -20.17 0.42 1.99
N SER A 171 -19.81 1.27 1.04
CA SER A 171 -19.17 0.87 -0.21
C SER A 171 -17.68 1.20 -0.27
N ASP A 172 -17.18 2.18 0.49
CA ASP A 172 -15.75 2.48 0.52
C ASP A 172 -15.30 3.18 1.82
N PHE A 173 -13.99 3.16 2.11
CA PHE A 173 -13.35 3.87 3.21
C PHE A 173 -12.00 4.44 2.77
N ILE A 174 -11.80 5.76 2.90
CA ILE A 174 -10.65 6.51 2.36
C ILE A 174 -10.00 7.36 3.46
N ARG A 175 -8.67 7.28 3.59
CA ARG A 175 -7.84 8.23 4.37
C ARG A 175 -7.47 9.42 3.48
N VAL A 176 -7.74 10.65 3.91
CA VAL A 176 -7.59 11.87 3.08
C VAL A 176 -6.13 12.36 3.05
N GLY A 177 -5.53 12.57 1.86
CA GLY A 177 -4.15 13.11 1.70
C GLY A 177 -3.32 12.65 0.47
N GLN A 178 -3.55 11.45 -0.08
CA GLN A 178 -2.82 10.92 -1.26
C GLN A 178 -3.37 11.40 -2.63
N GLU A 179 -4.49 12.11 -2.66
CA GLU A 179 -5.20 12.42 -3.91
C GLU A 179 -4.62 13.58 -4.72
N HIS A 180 -3.71 14.37 -4.14
CA HIS A 180 -3.11 15.56 -4.75
C HIS A 180 -1.63 15.41 -5.15
N ALA A 181 -0.96 14.36 -4.66
CA ALA A 181 0.46 14.16 -4.90
C ALA A 181 0.74 13.77 -6.37
N PRO A 182 1.83 14.27 -6.97
CA PRO A 182 2.24 13.88 -8.31
C PRO A 182 2.64 12.40 -8.33
N SER A 183 2.31 11.69 -9.42
CA SER A 183 2.70 10.29 -9.60
C SER A 183 4.06 10.24 -10.31
N ILE A 184 5.12 10.01 -9.55
CA ILE A 184 6.50 10.01 -10.06
C ILE A 184 7.21 8.73 -9.64
N GLU A 185 8.04 8.19 -10.53
CA GLU A 185 9.00 7.12 -10.22
C GLU A 185 10.42 7.69 -10.27
N PHE A 186 11.24 7.36 -9.27
CA PHE A 186 12.65 7.76 -9.24
C PHE A 186 13.56 6.53 -9.31
N ASP A 187 14.56 6.61 -10.16
CA ASP A 187 15.69 5.69 -10.16
C ASP A 187 16.78 6.27 -9.25
N THR A 188 17.30 5.43 -8.36
CA THR A 188 18.41 5.79 -7.47
C THR A 188 19.61 4.92 -7.74
N ASP A 189 20.76 5.54 -7.89
CA ASP A 189 22.02 4.87 -8.18
C ASP A 189 23.11 5.34 -7.21
N TRP A 190 23.80 4.40 -6.60
CA TRP A 190 24.86 4.68 -5.63
C TRP A 190 26.20 4.24 -6.23
N GLU A 191 27.14 5.19 -6.32
CA GLU A 191 28.51 4.93 -6.73
C GLU A 191 29.49 5.57 -5.74
N SER A 192 30.15 4.71 -4.95
CA SER A 192 31.17 5.10 -3.97
C SER A 192 30.64 6.08 -2.91
N ASP A 193 30.90 7.37 -3.02
CA ASP A 193 30.50 8.41 -2.04
C ASP A 193 29.40 9.32 -2.61
N THR A 194 28.74 8.87 -3.69
CA THR A 194 27.79 9.67 -4.45
C THR A 194 26.50 8.91 -4.69
N PHE A 195 25.38 9.56 -4.41
CA PHE A 195 24.04 9.07 -4.62
C PHE A 195 23.35 9.92 -5.68
N THR A 196 22.90 9.28 -6.76
CA THR A 196 22.22 9.94 -7.87
C THR A 196 20.74 9.60 -7.83
N VAL A 197 19.91 10.64 -7.78
CA VAL A 197 18.45 10.55 -7.92
C VAL A 197 18.08 10.99 -9.32
N THR A 198 17.41 10.14 -10.07
CA THR A 198 16.91 10.43 -11.42
C THR A 198 15.40 10.35 -11.44
N HIS A 199 14.72 11.37 -11.97
CA HIS A 199 13.30 11.26 -12.32
C HIS A 199 13.19 10.26 -13.48
N ALA A 200 12.69 9.05 -13.20
CA ALA A 200 12.66 7.98 -14.17
C ALA A 200 11.44 8.11 -15.09
N SER A 201 10.29 8.40 -14.50
CA SER A 201 8.98 8.31 -15.15
C SER A 201 7.90 9.08 -14.36
N GLY A 202 6.79 9.44 -15.01
CA GLY A 202 5.63 10.05 -14.34
C GLY A 202 5.45 11.54 -14.59
N ASP A 203 4.77 12.20 -13.65
CA ASP A 203 4.40 13.62 -13.72
C ASP A 203 5.62 14.53 -13.59
N SER A 204 5.62 15.61 -14.38
CA SER A 204 6.61 16.68 -14.25
C SER A 204 6.25 17.61 -13.09
N VAL A 205 7.23 18.03 -12.29
CA VAL A 205 7.00 18.83 -11.07
C VAL A 205 7.85 20.11 -11.08
N PRO A 206 7.32 21.26 -10.63
CA PRO A 206 8.12 22.46 -10.45
C PRO A 206 9.35 22.20 -9.57
N ALA A 207 10.50 22.74 -9.96
CA ALA A 207 11.77 22.44 -9.28
C ALA A 207 11.87 23.04 -7.86
N ASP A 208 10.97 23.96 -7.52
CA ASP A 208 10.78 24.54 -6.18
C ASP A 208 9.74 23.81 -5.32
N GLU A 209 9.05 22.80 -5.85
CA GLU A 209 8.07 21.95 -5.14
C GLU A 209 8.60 20.53 -4.86
N LEU A 210 9.79 20.19 -5.37
CA LEU A 210 10.42 18.89 -5.18
C LEU A 210 11.71 19.06 -4.38
N PHE A 211 11.78 18.37 -3.24
CA PHE A 211 12.84 18.56 -2.26
C PHE A 211 13.58 17.25 -1.98
N ILE A 212 14.89 17.35 -1.77
CA ILE A 212 15.66 16.29 -1.12
C ILE A 212 15.96 16.73 0.31
N ARG A 213 15.58 15.89 1.26
CA ARG A 213 15.75 16.10 2.71
C ARG A 213 16.44 14.86 3.29
N GLY A 214 17.09 15.01 4.44
CA GLY A 214 17.75 13.88 5.11
C GLY A 214 19.01 14.27 5.88
N GLU A 215 19.72 13.26 6.37
CA GLU A 215 20.96 13.37 7.15
C GLU A 215 22.09 12.59 6.48
N GLY A 216 23.35 12.96 6.76
CA GLY A 216 24.50 12.34 6.09
C GLY A 216 24.60 12.68 4.59
N ILE A 217 23.90 13.72 4.12
CA ILE A 217 23.95 14.21 2.74
C ILE A 217 24.64 15.58 2.74
N ALA A 218 25.59 15.80 1.84
CA ALA A 218 26.36 17.04 1.77
C ALA A 218 25.49 18.28 1.50
N ASP A 219 24.46 18.13 0.67
CA ASP A 219 23.54 19.19 0.29
C ASP A 219 22.09 18.67 0.28
N THR A 220 21.18 19.43 0.90
CA THR A 220 19.73 19.19 0.91
C THR A 220 19.01 20.48 0.53
N GLY A 221 17.79 20.38 0.01
CA GLY A 221 17.05 21.54 -0.46
C GLY A 221 16.12 21.24 -1.62
N ALA A 222 15.63 22.29 -2.27
CA ALA A 222 14.82 22.16 -3.48
C ALA A 222 15.69 21.62 -4.64
N TRP A 223 15.09 20.89 -5.57
CA TRP A 223 15.81 20.27 -6.68
C TRP A 223 16.64 21.27 -7.48
N HIS A 224 16.13 22.49 -7.70
CA HIS A 224 16.85 23.56 -8.40
C HIS A 224 18.10 24.08 -7.67
N GLU A 225 18.23 23.81 -6.36
CA GLU A 225 19.41 24.18 -5.57
C GLU A 225 20.50 23.12 -5.69
N LEU A 226 20.10 21.89 -6.00
CA LEU A 226 20.96 20.70 -6.08
C LEU A 226 21.37 20.37 -7.53
N SER A 227 20.61 20.87 -8.51
CA SER A 227 20.89 20.70 -9.94
C SER A 227 21.64 21.90 -10.53
N GLU A 228 22.69 21.64 -11.30
CA GLU A 228 23.33 22.68 -12.13
C GLU A 228 22.55 22.96 -13.42
N GLU A 229 21.58 22.11 -13.77
CA GLU A 229 20.88 22.14 -15.07
C GLU A 229 19.50 22.80 -15.00
N ILE A 230 18.85 22.81 -13.83
CA ILE A 230 17.47 23.27 -13.65
C ILE A 230 17.43 24.50 -12.73
N GLU A 231 16.90 25.62 -13.26
CA GLU A 231 16.70 26.86 -12.51
C GLU A 231 15.42 26.81 -11.65
N VAL A 232 15.24 27.76 -10.72
CA VAL A 232 14.10 27.79 -9.76
C VAL A 232 12.72 27.76 -10.41
N ASP A 233 12.55 28.42 -11.56
CA ASP A 233 11.31 28.40 -12.35
C ASP A 233 11.24 27.26 -13.37
N GLY A 234 12.18 26.31 -13.27
CA GLY A 234 12.26 25.11 -14.08
C GLY A 234 11.30 24.00 -13.64
N THR A 235 11.37 22.87 -14.34
CA THR A 235 10.52 21.71 -14.09
C THR A 235 11.37 20.46 -14.15
N VAL A 236 11.24 19.59 -13.16
CA VAL A 236 11.88 18.28 -13.10
C VAL A 236 11.01 17.28 -13.85
N SER A 237 11.60 16.53 -14.77
CA SER A 237 10.94 15.58 -15.66
C SER A 237 11.83 14.37 -15.94
N ALA A 238 11.26 13.37 -16.62
CA ALA A 238 11.96 12.12 -16.91
C ALA A 238 13.34 12.35 -17.58
N GLY A 239 14.38 11.81 -16.94
CA GLY A 239 15.79 11.94 -17.31
C GLY A 239 16.56 13.03 -16.56
N ASP A 240 15.88 13.91 -15.83
CA ASP A 240 16.55 14.90 -14.98
C ASP A 240 17.08 14.22 -13.71
N ALA A 241 18.30 14.58 -13.33
CA ALA A 241 18.98 13.97 -12.20
C ALA A 241 19.69 14.99 -11.31
N VAL A 242 19.87 14.63 -10.06
CA VAL A 242 20.76 15.29 -9.10
C VAL A 242 21.68 14.26 -8.49
N THR A 243 22.95 14.61 -8.35
CA THR A 243 23.96 13.76 -7.73
C THR A 243 24.45 14.45 -6.48
N LEU A 244 24.36 13.74 -5.37
CA LEU A 244 24.63 14.24 -4.03
C LEU A 244 25.79 13.45 -3.45
N ALA A 245 26.71 14.15 -2.78
CA ALA A 245 27.69 13.46 -1.95
C ALA A 245 26.98 12.98 -0.67
N VAL A 246 27.19 11.72 -0.32
CA VAL A 246 26.65 11.10 0.89
C VAL A 246 27.80 10.63 1.78
N GLU A 247 27.62 10.72 3.09
CA GLU A 247 28.54 10.17 4.07
C GLU A 247 28.42 8.64 4.14
N ASP A 248 29.28 8.01 4.94
CA ASP A 248 29.31 6.56 5.12
C ASP A 248 27.96 6.01 5.61
N GLU A 249 27.16 6.83 6.30
CA GLU A 249 25.78 6.59 6.69
C GLU A 249 24.92 7.79 6.23
N TYR A 250 23.81 7.52 5.58
CA TYR A 250 22.88 8.58 5.15
C TYR A 250 21.42 8.13 5.21
N SER A 251 20.54 9.12 5.41
CA SER A 251 19.10 9.01 5.19
C SER A 251 18.66 10.06 4.18
N LEU A 252 17.82 9.69 3.22
CA LEU A 252 17.37 10.54 2.12
C LEU A 252 15.86 10.36 1.91
N SER A 253 15.15 11.47 1.74
CA SER A 253 13.74 11.52 1.38
C SER A 253 13.51 12.51 0.25
N ILE A 254 12.79 12.06 -0.78
CA ILE A 254 12.26 12.88 -1.86
C ILE A 254 10.86 13.31 -1.47
N VAL A 255 10.66 14.60 -1.28
CA VAL A 255 9.42 15.18 -0.75
C VAL A 255 8.82 16.12 -1.78
N TRP A 256 7.53 15.93 -2.06
CA TRP A 256 6.74 16.93 -2.76
C TRP A 256 6.06 17.84 -1.75
N ASP A 257 6.10 19.15 -2.00
CA ASP A 257 5.52 20.19 -1.17
C ASP A 257 5.12 21.37 -2.05
N ASP A 258 3.80 21.56 -2.28
CA ASP A 258 3.25 22.67 -3.07
C ASP A 258 2.89 23.90 -2.20
N GLY A 259 3.22 23.85 -0.91
CA GLY A 259 2.89 24.87 0.08
C GLY A 259 1.49 24.76 0.69
N GLU A 260 0.61 23.92 0.17
CA GLU A 260 -0.68 23.56 0.77
C GLU A 260 -0.68 22.11 1.29
N TYR A 261 -0.05 21.22 0.53
CA TYR A 261 0.09 19.79 0.80
C TYR A 261 1.56 19.39 0.72
N SER A 262 1.95 18.43 1.56
CA SER A 262 3.28 17.82 1.49
C SER A 262 3.20 16.33 1.72
N THR A 263 3.97 15.56 0.95
CA THR A 263 4.10 14.11 1.10
C THR A 263 5.46 13.62 0.65
N THR A 264 5.95 12.54 1.28
CA THR A 264 7.16 11.85 0.84
C THR A 264 6.83 10.93 -0.33
N LEU A 265 7.53 11.12 -1.44
CA LEU A 265 7.37 10.32 -2.66
C LEU A 265 8.23 9.07 -2.63
N GLN A 266 9.43 9.16 -2.05
CA GLN A 266 10.39 8.05 -1.95
C GLN A 266 11.40 8.34 -0.84
N SER A 267 11.90 7.29 -0.19
CA SER A 267 12.99 7.35 0.78
C SER A 267 14.08 6.33 0.46
N SER A 268 15.30 6.58 0.93
CA SER A 268 16.46 5.70 0.80
C SER A 268 17.43 5.97 1.96
N ALA A 269 17.99 4.92 2.54
CA ALA A 269 19.05 4.99 3.54
C ALA A 269 20.14 3.95 3.21
N GLY A 270 21.39 4.19 3.61
CA GLY A 270 22.48 3.25 3.31
C GLY A 270 23.74 3.42 4.15
N ALA A 271 24.48 2.31 4.29
CA ALA A 271 25.79 2.23 4.93
C ALA A 271 26.87 1.77 3.91
N SER A 272 27.97 2.51 3.79
CA SER A 272 29.00 2.33 2.75
C SER A 272 29.97 1.18 3.03
N ASN A 273 29.49 -0.07 2.91
CA ASN A 273 30.35 -1.23 2.60
C ASN A 273 29.51 -2.46 2.21
N SER A 274 29.05 -2.52 0.96
CA SER A 274 28.74 -3.81 0.35
C SER A 274 28.88 -3.72 -1.16
N GLU A 275 29.77 -4.54 -1.74
CA GLU A 275 29.87 -4.75 -3.18
C GLU A 275 28.57 -5.43 -3.65
N SER A 276 27.57 -4.64 -4.09
CA SER A 276 26.25 -5.14 -4.49
C SER A 276 26.26 -5.72 -5.90
N THR A 277 25.78 -6.96 -6.01
CA THR A 277 25.38 -7.64 -7.25
C THR A 277 24.04 -7.13 -7.79
N GLY A 278 23.67 -5.86 -7.62
CA GLY A 278 22.42 -5.30 -8.18
C GLY A 278 21.13 -5.89 -7.60
N GLU A 279 21.24 -6.68 -6.55
CA GLU A 279 20.17 -7.20 -5.70
C GLU A 279 20.37 -6.57 -4.31
N SER A 280 19.29 -6.31 -3.56
CA SER A 280 19.38 -5.73 -2.22
C SER A 280 20.24 -6.64 -1.32
N PRO A 281 21.08 -6.12 -0.40
CA PRO A 281 21.80 -6.95 0.57
C PRO A 281 20.87 -7.90 1.37
N VAL A 282 19.62 -7.48 1.57
CA VAL A 282 18.55 -8.31 2.15
C VAL A 282 18.15 -9.45 1.21
N ASP A 283 17.93 -9.15 -0.07
CA ASP A 283 17.56 -10.15 -1.09
C ASP A 283 18.66 -11.19 -1.28
N ASP A 284 19.91 -10.74 -1.35
CA ASP A 284 21.08 -11.62 -1.49
C ASP A 284 21.21 -12.55 -0.27
N HIS A 285 21.08 -12.01 0.95
CA HIS A 285 21.18 -12.79 2.19
C HIS A 285 20.06 -13.81 2.35
N LEU A 286 18.83 -13.41 2.02
CA LEU A 286 17.62 -14.21 2.19
C LEU A 286 17.24 -15.04 0.94
N SER A 287 18.08 -15.05 -0.09
CA SER A 287 17.86 -15.81 -1.33
C SER A 287 17.65 -17.33 -1.14
N GLU A 288 18.10 -17.88 -0.01
CA GLU A 288 17.93 -19.29 0.40
C GLU A 288 16.91 -19.47 1.54
N THR A 289 16.15 -18.43 1.88
CA THR A 289 15.14 -18.45 2.95
C THR A 289 13.76 -18.71 2.36
N ASP A 290 13.20 -19.90 2.63
CA ASP A 290 12.00 -20.42 1.95
C ASP A 290 10.73 -19.57 2.19
N ASN A 291 10.63 -18.84 3.30
CA ASN A 291 9.50 -17.94 3.59
C ASN A 291 9.74 -16.47 3.17
N TYR A 292 10.89 -16.15 2.57
CA TYR A 292 11.16 -14.83 2.03
C TYR A 292 10.73 -14.76 0.55
N ASP A 293 9.86 -13.80 0.23
CA ASP A 293 9.30 -13.60 -1.11
C ASP A 293 9.77 -12.29 -1.75
N GLY A 294 10.82 -11.67 -1.20
CA GLY A 294 11.29 -10.34 -1.60
C GLY A 294 10.62 -9.19 -0.84
N THR A 295 9.76 -9.48 0.13
CA THR A 295 9.09 -8.45 0.94
C THR A 295 9.79 -8.20 2.26
N VAL A 296 9.92 -6.92 2.61
CA VAL A 296 10.35 -6.45 3.93
C VAL A 296 9.12 -5.91 4.64
N VAL A 297 8.75 -6.52 5.76
CA VAL A 297 7.57 -6.13 6.53
C VAL A 297 7.86 -4.83 7.28
N ASP A 298 7.00 -3.83 7.10
CA ASP A 298 7.23 -2.49 7.62
C ASP A 298 6.65 -2.30 9.03
N PHE A 299 7.54 -2.04 9.98
CA PHE A 299 7.31 -1.68 11.38
C PHE A 299 7.84 -0.27 11.70
N THR A 300 8.09 0.58 10.69
CA THR A 300 8.44 2.00 10.93
C THR A 300 7.30 2.71 11.65
N GLY A 301 7.64 3.61 12.57
CA GLY A 301 6.72 4.24 13.51
C GLY A 301 6.39 3.40 14.75
N GLU A 302 6.84 2.14 14.84
CA GLU A 302 6.59 1.27 15.99
C GLU A 302 7.76 1.30 16.98
N GLN A 303 7.46 1.39 18.28
CA GLN A 303 8.48 1.35 19.34
C GLN A 303 9.04 -0.06 19.55
N GLN A 304 8.30 -1.09 19.11
CA GLN A 304 8.70 -2.49 19.21
C GLN A 304 8.21 -3.27 18.00
N ALA A 305 9.06 -4.14 17.45
CA ALA A 305 8.71 -5.07 16.38
C ALA A 305 8.96 -6.51 16.86
N THR A 306 8.14 -7.46 16.42
CA THR A 306 8.25 -8.85 16.86
C THR A 306 8.58 -9.78 15.70
N VAL A 307 9.55 -10.67 15.91
CA VAL A 307 9.93 -11.74 14.99
C VAL A 307 9.78 -13.09 15.69
N THR A 308 8.96 -13.96 15.14
CA THR A 308 8.82 -15.33 15.64
C THR A 308 10.02 -16.18 15.21
N VAL A 309 10.53 -17.02 16.11
CA VAL A 309 11.67 -17.91 15.89
C VAL A 309 11.25 -19.37 16.05
N GLY A 310 11.29 -20.15 14.96
CA GLY A 310 11.00 -21.58 15.00
C GLY A 310 9.84 -21.98 14.08
N GLU A 311 8.96 -22.86 14.56
CA GLU A 311 7.84 -23.41 13.77
C GLU A 311 6.66 -22.44 13.67
N VAL A 312 6.36 -21.94 12.46
CA VAL A 312 5.33 -20.92 12.23
C VAL A 312 4.43 -21.33 11.04
N GLY A 313 3.11 -21.20 11.21
CA GLY A 313 2.10 -21.43 10.16
C GLY A 313 1.89 -22.89 9.73
N ASP A 314 1.14 -23.09 8.63
CA ASP A 314 0.80 -24.40 8.03
C ASP A 314 1.94 -25.00 7.16
N TYR A 315 3.12 -24.37 7.12
CA TYR A 315 4.14 -24.63 6.09
C TYR A 315 5.06 -25.83 6.35
N GLU A 316 4.88 -26.59 7.43
CA GLU A 316 5.80 -27.67 7.86
C GLU A 316 7.27 -27.19 8.05
N GLN A 317 7.50 -25.87 8.12
CA GLN A 317 8.83 -25.27 8.23
C GLN A 317 9.16 -25.01 9.69
N VAL A 318 10.26 -25.62 10.16
CA VAL A 318 10.68 -25.61 11.57
C VAL A 318 11.85 -24.66 11.82
N TYR A 319 12.49 -24.16 10.75
CA TYR A 319 13.73 -23.39 10.81
C TYR A 319 13.56 -22.01 10.17
N VAL A 320 12.65 -21.19 10.70
CA VAL A 320 12.36 -19.88 10.10
C VAL A 320 12.40 -18.75 11.13
N PHE A 321 12.61 -17.54 10.62
CA PHE A 321 12.24 -16.29 11.27
C PHE A 321 11.00 -15.77 10.55
N ASP A 322 9.97 -15.38 11.29
CA ASP A 322 8.71 -14.89 10.72
C ASP A 322 8.24 -13.60 11.41
N PRO A 323 8.18 -12.47 10.69
CA PRO A 323 8.62 -12.31 9.30
C PRO A 323 10.15 -12.45 9.13
N PRO A 324 10.64 -12.89 7.95
CA PRO A 324 12.07 -13.09 7.70
C PRO A 324 12.82 -11.77 7.44
N ALA A 325 12.13 -10.71 7.03
CA ALA A 325 12.69 -9.39 6.86
C ALA A 325 11.74 -8.32 7.41
N ILE A 326 12.26 -7.41 8.23
CA ILE A 326 11.51 -6.28 8.77
C ILE A 326 12.21 -4.96 8.52
N ARG A 327 11.44 -3.87 8.50
CA ARG A 327 11.91 -2.49 8.50
C ARG A 327 11.42 -1.79 9.76
N VAL A 328 12.28 -1.06 10.46
CA VAL A 328 11.97 -0.35 11.72
C VAL A 328 12.63 1.03 11.72
N ASP A 329 12.22 1.90 12.64
CA ASP A 329 12.94 3.16 12.87
C ASP A 329 14.14 2.96 13.79
N ALA A 330 15.13 3.84 13.68
CA ALA A 330 16.15 3.95 14.72
C ALA A 330 15.52 4.23 16.10
N GLY A 331 15.85 3.40 17.08
CA GLY A 331 15.32 3.39 18.44
C GLY A 331 14.27 2.32 18.69
N THR A 332 13.81 1.59 17.66
CA THR A 332 12.87 0.48 17.82
C THR A 332 13.52 -0.73 18.49
N GLU A 333 12.81 -1.34 19.45
CA GLU A 333 13.20 -2.63 20.04
C GLU A 333 12.65 -3.78 19.19
N VAL A 334 13.51 -4.60 18.61
CA VAL A 334 13.06 -5.85 17.98
C VAL A 334 13.11 -6.96 19.02
N VAL A 335 12.02 -7.70 19.15
CA VAL A 335 11.86 -8.84 20.04
C VAL A 335 11.71 -10.11 19.21
N TRP A 336 12.62 -11.04 19.42
CA TRP A 336 12.54 -12.39 18.88
C TRP A 336 11.86 -13.30 19.89
N GLU A 337 10.78 -13.98 19.48
CA GLU A 337 9.97 -14.86 20.33
C GLU A 337 10.03 -16.31 19.86
N TRP A 338 10.47 -17.23 20.71
CA TRP A 338 10.63 -18.63 20.36
C TRP A 338 9.31 -19.38 20.40
N VAL A 339 9.09 -20.16 19.35
CA VAL A 339 7.98 -21.10 19.24
C VAL A 339 8.51 -22.50 18.96
N GLY A 340 7.87 -23.49 19.57
CA GLY A 340 8.24 -24.89 19.43
C GLY A 340 9.36 -25.35 20.39
N GLU A 341 9.91 -26.53 20.11
CA GLU A 341 10.87 -27.22 20.99
C GLU A 341 12.27 -27.38 20.36
N VAL A 342 12.47 -26.84 19.15
CA VAL A 342 13.76 -26.88 18.45
C VAL A 342 14.64 -25.71 18.91
N GLY A 343 15.94 -25.96 19.03
CA GLY A 343 16.89 -24.97 19.51
C GLY A 343 17.30 -23.98 18.44
N HIS A 344 17.02 -22.70 18.64
CA HIS A 344 17.41 -21.60 17.75
C HIS A 344 18.15 -20.50 18.51
N ASN A 345 18.94 -19.72 17.77
CA ASN A 345 19.54 -18.48 18.24
C ASN A 345 19.42 -17.41 17.17
N VAL A 346 19.65 -16.17 17.58
CA VAL A 346 19.69 -14.99 16.73
C VAL A 346 21.11 -14.46 16.81
N VAL A 347 21.86 -14.49 15.71
CA VAL A 347 23.24 -14.01 15.64
C VAL A 347 23.38 -13.10 14.44
N GLU A 348 23.70 -11.83 14.71
CA GLU A 348 24.00 -10.84 13.70
C GLU A 348 25.36 -11.17 13.02
N ALA A 349 25.46 -10.94 11.72
CA ALA A 349 26.59 -11.38 10.90
C ALA A 349 27.92 -10.67 11.25
N ASP A 350 27.86 -9.39 11.60
CA ASP A 350 29.00 -8.56 11.99
C ASP A 350 29.31 -8.62 13.51
N GLY A 351 28.44 -9.28 14.30
CA GLY A 351 28.62 -9.63 15.70
C GLY A 351 28.16 -8.56 16.70
N GLU A 352 27.25 -7.66 16.31
CA GLU A 352 26.74 -6.60 17.19
C GLU A 352 25.76 -7.12 18.24
N PHE A 353 24.93 -8.10 17.88
CA PHE A 353 24.01 -8.76 18.80
C PHE A 353 23.96 -10.28 18.62
N GLU A 354 23.84 -10.98 19.74
CA GLU A 354 23.64 -12.43 19.77
C GLU A 354 22.73 -12.84 20.94
N SER A 355 21.84 -13.80 20.68
CA SER A 355 21.09 -14.52 21.71
C SER A 355 21.84 -15.80 22.12
N ASN A 356 21.51 -16.33 23.30
CA ASN A 356 21.87 -17.72 23.59
C ASN A 356 21.06 -18.66 22.69
N LEU A 357 21.51 -19.91 22.56
CA LEU A 357 20.69 -20.99 22.00
C LEU A 357 19.56 -21.33 22.96
N GLN A 358 18.33 -21.10 22.50
CA GLN A 358 17.08 -21.23 23.25
C GLN A 358 16.17 -22.26 22.56
N ASN A 359 15.41 -23.03 23.33
CA ASN A 359 14.58 -24.12 22.80
C ASN A 359 13.25 -24.30 23.56
N GLU A 360 12.90 -23.33 24.41
CA GLU A 360 11.65 -23.31 25.17
C GLU A 360 10.70 -22.31 24.49
N ALA A 361 9.45 -22.71 24.28
CA ALA A 361 8.42 -21.78 23.82
C ALA A 361 8.27 -20.63 24.84
N ASP A 362 7.98 -19.43 24.33
CA ASP A 362 7.91 -18.18 25.09
C ASP A 362 9.27 -17.63 25.57
N ASP A 363 10.40 -18.25 25.20
CA ASP A 363 11.72 -17.59 25.34
C ASP A 363 11.75 -16.34 24.45
N THR A 364 12.36 -15.27 24.95
CA THR A 364 12.48 -14.00 24.22
C THR A 364 13.92 -13.48 24.23
N PHE A 365 14.32 -12.86 23.13
CA PHE A 365 15.53 -12.05 23.03
C PHE A 365 15.15 -10.69 22.44
N SER A 366 15.71 -9.59 22.93
CA SER A 366 15.45 -8.27 22.34
C SER A 366 16.73 -7.49 22.09
N HIS A 367 16.67 -6.65 21.06
CA HIS A 367 17.73 -5.71 20.71
C HIS A 367 17.09 -4.39 20.25
N THR A 368 17.60 -3.28 20.77
CA THR A 368 17.20 -1.94 20.31
C THR A 368 18.20 -1.46 19.28
N PHE A 369 17.72 -1.15 18.09
CA PHE A 369 18.55 -0.69 16.98
C PHE A 369 18.66 0.82 17.02
N GLU A 370 19.78 1.37 17.50
CA GLU A 370 19.93 2.84 17.62
C GLU A 370 20.50 3.50 16.36
N GLU A 371 21.10 2.73 15.46
CA GLU A 371 21.76 3.21 14.25
C GLU A 371 21.00 2.71 13.01
N SER A 372 20.80 3.60 12.03
CA SER A 372 20.21 3.24 10.75
C SER A 372 21.14 2.30 9.99
N GLY A 373 20.60 1.30 9.29
CA GLY A 373 21.43 0.33 8.60
C GLY A 373 20.67 -0.95 8.25
N THR A 374 21.36 -1.89 7.61
CA THR A 374 20.82 -3.23 7.34
C THR A 374 21.57 -4.23 8.20
N TYR A 375 20.84 -4.90 9.10
CA TYR A 375 21.37 -5.88 10.03
C TYR A 375 20.94 -7.27 9.59
N LEU A 376 21.89 -8.01 9.04
CA LEU A 376 21.68 -9.37 8.56
C LEU A 376 22.01 -10.33 9.68
N TYR A 377 21.11 -11.27 9.96
CA TYR A 377 21.29 -12.23 11.05
C TYR A 377 20.90 -13.64 10.62
N HIS A 378 21.32 -14.61 11.42
CA HIS A 378 21.07 -16.02 11.16
C HIS A 378 20.98 -16.81 12.47
N CYS A 379 20.45 -18.02 12.37
CA CYS A 379 20.56 -19.02 13.42
C CYS A 379 21.78 -19.92 13.16
N GLU A 380 22.81 -19.89 14.01
CA GLU A 380 24.06 -20.65 13.82
C GLU A 380 23.86 -22.15 13.46
N PRO A 381 23.01 -22.94 14.17
CA PRO A 381 22.81 -24.35 13.82
C PRO A 381 22.01 -24.57 12.52
N HIS A 382 21.29 -23.56 12.01
CA HIS A 382 20.31 -23.71 10.93
C HIS A 382 20.49 -22.73 9.76
N GLU A 383 21.57 -21.94 9.74
CA GLU A 383 21.90 -21.01 8.66
C GLU A 383 21.94 -21.73 7.29
N ALA A 384 22.59 -22.90 7.25
CA ALA A 384 22.69 -23.73 6.04
C ALA A 384 21.34 -24.37 5.62
N LEU A 385 20.30 -24.25 6.45
CA LEU A 385 18.93 -24.65 6.15
C LEU A 385 18.03 -23.45 5.82
N GLY A 386 18.60 -22.25 5.69
CA GLY A 386 17.86 -21.05 5.29
C GLY A 386 17.28 -20.24 6.44
N GLN A 387 17.57 -20.57 7.70
CA GLN A 387 17.13 -19.77 8.85
C GLN A 387 17.99 -18.50 8.99
N LYS A 388 17.66 -17.53 8.14
CA LYS A 388 18.29 -16.23 8.01
C LYS A 388 17.22 -15.16 8.12
N GLY A 389 17.57 -14.00 8.65
CA GLY A 389 16.67 -12.87 8.75
C GLY A 389 17.39 -11.54 8.54
N ALA A 390 16.61 -10.48 8.33
CA ALA A 390 17.11 -9.12 8.16
C ALA A 390 16.28 -8.09 8.93
N VAL A 391 16.94 -7.09 9.50
CA VAL A 391 16.31 -5.86 10.02
C VAL A 391 16.88 -4.68 9.23
N VAL A 392 16.03 -3.92 8.57
CA VAL A 392 16.38 -2.65 7.94
C VAL A 392 15.96 -1.54 8.91
N VAL A 393 16.87 -0.66 9.28
CA VAL A 393 16.64 0.43 10.21
C VAL A 393 16.80 1.74 9.44
N GLU A 394 15.77 2.58 9.46
CA GLU A 394 15.73 3.88 8.74
C GLU A 394 15.74 5.08 9.69
#